data_AF-A0A969K212-F1
#
_entry.id   AF-A0A969K212-F1
#
_cell.length_a   1.000
_cell.length_b   1.000
_cell.length_c   1.000
_cell.angle_alpha   90.00
_cell.angle_beta   90.00
_cell.angle_gamma   90.00
#
_symmetry.space_group_name_H-M   'P 1'
#
loop_
_entity.id
_entity.type
_entity.pdbx_description
1 polymer ?
#
loop_
_entity_poly.entity_id
_entity_poly.type
_entity_poly.pdbx_seq_one_letter_code
_entity_poly.pdbx_strand_id
1 'polypeptide(L)'
;PLPRPRPRRDRDRDLALDRARDLDCTKIFKDVNLKSLVAKLEALRAQTSNRRLSRQETFKLSRDVWKLWLDALHLDSELVNLSEAEVETLTTYLNANLLLVQCRQSAVRVSTAARKALEAQMLRA
;
A
#
# COMPACT_ATOMS: atom_id res chain seq x y z
N PRO A 1 -28.98 -6.31 12.33
CA PRO A 1 -27.73 -6.36 13.14
C PRO A 1 -26.52 -6.04 12.27
N LEU A 2 -25.92 -4.86 12.44
CA LEU A 2 -24.69 -4.49 11.75
C LEU A 2 -23.52 -5.32 12.32
N PRO A 3 -22.59 -5.81 11.47
CA PRO A 3 -21.43 -6.54 11.95
C PRO A 3 -20.59 -5.62 12.84
N ARG A 4 -20.19 -6.14 14.01
CA ARG A 4 -19.36 -5.36 14.95
C ARG A 4 -18.05 -4.97 14.24
N PRO A 5 -17.59 -3.73 14.39
CA PRO A 5 -16.33 -3.30 13.79
C PRO A 5 -15.20 -4.18 14.33
N ARG A 6 -14.42 -4.78 13.44
CA ARG A 6 -13.31 -5.65 13.82
C ARG A 6 -12.26 -4.85 14.61
N PRO A 7 -11.65 -5.45 15.65
CA PRO A 7 -10.60 -4.78 16.43
C PRO A 7 -9.45 -4.35 15.49
N ARG A 8 -8.81 -3.21 15.82
CA ARG A 8 -7.81 -2.56 14.95
C ARG A 8 -6.72 -3.51 14.41
N ARG A 9 -6.31 -4.53 15.18
CA ARG A 9 -5.27 -5.50 14.78
C ARG A 9 -5.71 -6.52 13.73
N ASP A 10 -7.00 -6.82 13.64
CA ASP A 10 -7.52 -7.64 12.54
C ASP A 10 -7.52 -6.85 11.23
N ARG A 11 -7.61 -5.51 11.30
CA ARG A 11 -7.52 -4.63 10.12
C ARG A 11 -6.13 -4.63 9.53
N ASP A 12 -5.07 -4.59 10.34
CA ASP A 12 -3.69 -4.51 9.81
C ASP A 12 -3.31 -5.76 9.02
N ARG A 13 -3.84 -6.92 9.42
CA ARG A 13 -3.64 -8.21 8.72
C ARG A 13 -4.40 -8.29 7.41
N ASP A 14 -5.68 -7.93 7.46
CA ASP A 14 -6.52 -7.87 6.26
C ASP A 14 -5.95 -6.83 5.29
N LEU A 15 -5.46 -5.70 5.80
CA LEU A 15 -4.79 -4.64 5.04
C LEU A 15 -3.53 -5.15 4.34
N ALA A 16 -2.66 -5.92 5.03
CA ALA A 16 -1.47 -6.49 4.40
C ALA A 16 -1.85 -7.45 3.25
N LEU A 17 -2.85 -8.31 3.42
CA LEU A 17 -3.30 -9.20 2.36
C LEU A 17 -3.93 -8.42 1.19
N ASP A 18 -4.76 -7.43 1.49
CA ASP A 18 -5.43 -6.60 0.49
C ASP A 18 -4.40 -5.80 -0.33
N ARG A 19 -3.36 -5.26 0.31
CA ARG A 19 -2.24 -4.59 -0.40
C ARG A 19 -1.49 -5.54 -1.33
N ALA A 20 -1.23 -6.79 -0.92
CA ALA A 20 -0.56 -7.74 -1.79
C ALA A 20 -1.40 -8.05 -3.05
N ARG A 21 -2.72 -8.13 -2.90
CA ARG A 21 -3.67 -8.30 -4.02
C ARG A 21 -3.72 -7.07 -4.91
N ASP A 22 -3.81 -5.87 -4.34
CA ASP A 22 -3.77 -4.61 -5.08
C ASP A 22 -2.50 -4.52 -5.93
N LEU A 23 -1.34 -4.82 -5.33
CA LEU A 23 -0.07 -4.83 -6.04
C LEU A 23 -0.05 -5.86 -7.17
N ASP A 24 -0.59 -7.06 -6.97
CA ASP A 24 -0.66 -8.07 -8.04
C ASP A 24 -1.52 -7.56 -9.21
N CYS A 25 -2.59 -6.82 -8.94
CA CYS A 25 -3.43 -6.20 -9.97
C CYS A 25 -2.68 -5.13 -10.78
N THR A 26 -1.72 -4.42 -10.19
CA THR A 26 -0.97 -3.37 -10.91
C THR A 26 -0.04 -3.92 -11.99
N LYS A 27 0.42 -5.17 -11.87
CA LYS A 27 1.41 -5.81 -12.77
C LYS A 27 2.71 -4.99 -12.97
N ILE A 28 3.02 -4.06 -12.07
CA ILE A 28 4.22 -3.22 -12.11
C ILE A 28 5.47 -4.07 -11.84
N PHE A 29 5.38 -4.94 -10.84
CA PHE A 29 6.49 -5.82 -10.45
C PHE A 29 6.46 -7.09 -11.29
N LYS A 30 7.39 -7.18 -12.25
CA LYS A 30 7.53 -8.36 -13.13
C LYS A 30 8.29 -9.49 -12.47
N ASP A 31 9.24 -9.16 -11.62
CA ASP A 31 10.15 -10.12 -10.99
C ASP A 31 9.74 -10.52 -9.57
N VAL A 32 8.66 -9.91 -9.04
CA VAL A 32 8.12 -10.24 -7.71
C VAL A 32 6.98 -11.24 -7.84
N ASN A 33 7.09 -12.37 -7.16
CA ASN A 33 6.03 -13.37 -7.12
C ASN A 33 4.94 -13.02 -6.09
N LEU A 34 4.11 -12.02 -6.43
CA LEU A 34 3.02 -11.55 -5.58
C LEU A 34 1.93 -12.62 -5.36
N LYS A 35 1.71 -13.53 -6.32
CA LYS A 35 0.81 -14.67 -6.15
C LYS A 35 1.25 -15.59 -5.01
N SER A 36 2.54 -15.90 -4.95
CA SER A 36 3.13 -16.66 -3.83
C SER A 36 2.98 -15.90 -2.51
N LEU A 37 3.20 -14.59 -2.49
CA LEU A 37 3.00 -13.77 -1.29
C LEU A 37 1.55 -13.85 -0.79
N VAL A 38 0.56 -13.65 -1.67
CA VAL A 38 -0.87 -13.74 -1.34
C VAL A 38 -1.20 -15.12 -0.75
N ALA A 39 -0.75 -16.20 -1.38
CA ALA A 39 -1.00 -17.57 -0.89
C ALA A 39 -0.42 -17.80 0.52
N LYS A 40 0.80 -17.32 0.77
CA LYS A 40 1.45 -17.45 2.09
C LYS A 40 0.72 -16.63 3.16
N LEU A 41 0.28 -15.42 2.84
CA LEU A 41 -0.49 -14.55 3.75
C LEU A 41 -1.87 -15.15 4.06
N GLU A 42 -2.54 -15.76 3.08
CA GLU A 42 -3.81 -16.47 3.31
C GLU A 42 -3.64 -17.68 4.21
N ALA A 43 -2.59 -18.50 3.99
CA ALA A 43 -2.29 -19.63 4.86
C ALA A 43 -2.05 -19.18 6.31
N LEU A 44 -1.30 -18.09 6.51
CA LEU A 44 -1.03 -17.51 7.82
C LEU A 44 -2.31 -16.97 8.48
N ARG A 45 -3.24 -16.41 7.69
CA ARG A 45 -4.57 -15.98 8.14
C ARG A 45 -5.45 -17.15 8.56
N ALA A 46 -5.47 -18.22 7.77
CA ALA A 46 -6.26 -19.42 8.07
C ALA A 46 -5.83 -20.08 9.40
N GLN A 47 -4.53 -20.11 9.70
CA GLN A 47 -3.99 -20.69 10.94
C GLN A 47 -4.41 -19.94 12.22
N THR A 48 -4.93 -18.72 12.10
CA THR A 48 -5.13 -17.81 13.23
C THR A 48 -6.54 -17.25 13.32
N SER A 49 -7.41 -17.54 12.36
CA SER A 49 -8.76 -16.94 12.23
C SER A 49 -9.76 -17.40 13.29
N ASN A 50 -9.47 -18.47 14.04
CA ASN A 50 -10.34 -19.00 15.10
C ASN A 50 -9.73 -18.95 16.50
N ARG A 51 -8.56 -18.29 16.68
CA ARG A 51 -7.82 -18.34 17.93
C ARG A 51 -7.67 -16.94 18.53
N ARG A 52 -8.04 -16.78 19.81
CA ARG A 52 -7.59 -15.62 20.58
C ARG A 52 -6.08 -15.74 20.75
N LEU A 53 -5.33 -14.94 20.01
CA LEU A 53 -3.89 -14.92 20.08
C LEU A 53 -3.47 -14.23 21.38
N SER A 54 -2.53 -14.85 22.09
CA SER A 54 -1.76 -14.18 23.12
C SER A 54 -0.95 -13.01 22.54
N ARG A 55 -0.44 -12.16 23.41
CA ARG A 55 0.44 -11.04 23.01
C ARG A 55 1.67 -11.54 22.26
N GLN A 56 2.26 -12.66 22.69
CA GLN A 56 3.45 -13.24 22.08
C GLN A 56 3.14 -13.84 20.69
N GLU A 57 2.01 -14.54 20.55
CA GLU A 57 1.56 -15.04 19.25
C GLU A 57 1.23 -13.90 18.28
N THR A 58 0.66 -12.80 18.77
CA THR A 58 0.42 -11.59 17.97
C THR A 58 1.73 -10.99 17.47
N PHE A 59 2.74 -10.88 18.34
CA PHE A 59 4.05 -10.34 17.97
C PHE A 59 4.76 -11.23 16.94
N LYS A 60 4.75 -12.55 17.16
CA LYS A 60 5.31 -13.52 16.21
C LYS A 60 4.63 -13.40 14.85
N LEU A 61 3.31 -13.34 14.83
CA LEU A 61 2.53 -13.20 13.62
C LEU A 61 2.86 -11.91 12.85
N SER A 62 2.95 -10.77 13.53
CA SER A 62 3.36 -9.50 12.90
C SER A 62 4.74 -9.60 12.27
N ARG A 63 5.69 -10.26 12.95
CA ARG A 63 7.03 -10.51 12.42
C ARG A 63 7.01 -11.46 11.22
N ASP A 64 6.16 -12.48 11.23
CA ASP A 64 6.02 -13.43 10.13
C ASP A 64 5.41 -12.75 8.88
N VAL A 65 4.40 -11.88 9.07
CA VAL A 65 3.87 -11.03 7.99
C VAL A 65 4.94 -10.12 7.43
N TRP A 66 5.69 -9.42 8.30
CA TRP A 66 6.78 -8.54 7.90
C TRP A 66 7.83 -9.28 7.07
N LYS A 67 8.28 -10.44 7.54
CA LYS A 67 9.27 -11.25 6.82
C LYS A 67 8.77 -11.70 5.45
N LEU A 68 7.52 -12.14 5.34
CA LEU A 68 6.93 -12.51 4.04
C LEU A 68 6.98 -11.38 3.02
N TRP A 69 6.74 -10.14 3.47
CA TRP A 69 6.82 -8.96 2.61
C TRP A 69 8.25 -8.64 2.17
N LEU A 70 9.22 -8.69 3.09
CA LEU A 70 10.63 -8.46 2.75
C LEU A 70 11.15 -9.50 1.77
N ASP A 71 10.89 -10.77 2.05
CA ASP A 71 11.32 -11.88 1.22
C ASP A 71 10.70 -11.77 -0.19
N ALA A 72 9.42 -11.39 -0.29
CA ALA A 72 8.75 -11.23 -1.57
C ALA A 72 9.30 -10.04 -2.38
N LEU A 73 9.53 -8.90 -1.72
CA LEU A 73 10.01 -7.69 -2.38
C LEU A 73 11.53 -7.63 -2.56
N HIS A 74 12.25 -8.68 -2.13
CA HIS A 74 13.71 -8.72 -2.11
C HIS A 74 14.32 -7.53 -1.37
N LEU A 75 13.70 -7.12 -0.26
CA LEU A 75 14.15 -6.00 0.56
C LEU A 75 14.99 -6.48 1.75
N ASP A 76 16.09 -5.79 1.99
CA ASP A 76 16.88 -5.95 3.22
C ASP A 76 16.15 -5.28 4.38
N SER A 77 16.07 -5.95 5.53
CA SER A 77 15.48 -5.39 6.75
C SER A 77 16.16 -4.10 7.21
N GLU A 78 17.46 -3.92 6.94
CA GLU A 78 18.18 -2.69 7.27
C GLU A 78 17.72 -1.51 6.40
N LEU A 79 17.33 -1.75 5.14
CA LEU A 79 16.85 -0.71 4.22
C LEU A 79 15.47 -0.16 4.59
N VAL A 80 14.68 -0.95 5.31
CA VAL A 80 13.32 -0.58 5.74
C VAL A 80 13.23 -0.28 7.24
N ASN A 81 14.37 -0.21 7.92
CA ASN A 81 14.46 0.30 9.29
C ASN A 81 14.47 1.84 9.30
N LEU A 82 13.39 2.42 8.78
CA LEU A 82 13.24 3.87 8.63
C LEU A 82 12.86 4.51 9.97
N SER A 83 13.52 5.61 10.31
CA SER A 83 13.08 6.52 11.35
C SER A 83 11.77 7.22 10.97
N GLU A 84 11.06 7.76 11.96
CA GLU A 84 9.80 8.47 11.73
C GLU A 84 9.97 9.65 10.74
N ALA A 85 11.07 10.40 10.86
CA ALA A 85 11.39 11.49 9.95
C ALA A 85 11.67 11.00 8.51
N GLU A 86 12.32 9.84 8.35
CA GLU A 86 12.55 9.24 7.03
C GLU A 86 11.24 8.75 6.41
N VAL A 87 10.34 8.16 7.21
CA VAL A 87 9.01 7.76 6.75
C VAL A 87 8.20 8.97 6.28
N GLU A 88 8.22 10.07 7.04
CA GLU A 88 7.53 11.31 6.66
C GLU A 88 8.10 11.91 5.36
N THR A 89 9.42 11.94 5.26
CA THR A 89 10.12 12.45 4.08
C THR A 89 9.80 11.61 2.84
N LEU A 90 9.86 10.29 2.97
CA LEU A 90 9.54 9.36 1.89
C LEU A 90 8.07 9.46 1.47
N THR A 91 7.15 9.58 2.44
CA THR A 91 5.72 9.77 2.18
C THR A 91 5.48 11.06 1.40
N THR A 92 6.13 12.15 1.80
CA THR A 92 6.03 13.46 1.12
C THR A 92 6.55 13.36 -0.31
N TYR A 93 7.71 12.72 -0.51
CA TYR A 93 8.29 12.51 -1.84
C TYR A 93 7.37 11.69 -2.76
N LEU A 94 6.84 10.56 -2.27
CA LEU A 94 5.96 9.69 -3.06
C LEU A 94 4.65 10.40 -3.42
N ASN A 95 4.07 11.17 -2.49
CA ASN A 95 2.87 11.96 -2.75
C ASN A 95 3.11 13.06 -3.80
N ALA A 96 4.23 13.77 -3.72
CA ALA A 96 4.58 14.78 -4.72
C ALA A 96 4.71 14.15 -6.12
N ASN A 97 5.35 12.98 -6.24
CA ASN A 97 5.47 12.27 -7.50
C ASN A 97 4.12 11.78 -8.04
N LEU A 98 3.24 11.27 -7.16
CA LEU A 98 1.89 10.88 -7.55
C LEU A 98 1.11 12.07 -8.13
N LEU A 99 1.19 13.23 -7.47
CA LEU A 99 0.57 14.47 -7.96
C LEU A 99 1.12 14.89 -9.32
N LEU A 100 2.44 14.81 -9.54
CA LEU A 100 3.05 15.13 -10.84
C LEU A 100 2.52 14.21 -11.96
N VAL A 101 2.38 12.91 -11.70
CA VAL A 101 1.81 11.95 -12.66
C VAL A 101 0.35 12.27 -12.95
N GLN A 102 -0.45 12.55 -11.91
CA GLN A 102 -1.86 12.91 -12.06
C GLN A 102 -2.03 14.22 -12.85
N CYS A 103 -1.20 15.23 -12.57
CA CYS A 103 -1.17 16.48 -13.32
C CYS A 103 -0.85 16.24 -14.80
N ARG A 104 0.16 15.42 -15.11
CA ARG A 104 0.48 15.06 -16.51
C ARG A 104 -0.67 14.36 -17.21
N GLN A 105 -1.28 13.36 -16.57
CA GLN A 105 -2.42 12.63 -17.13
C GLN A 105 -3.62 13.54 -17.34
N SER A 106 -3.84 14.50 -16.44
CA SER A 106 -4.93 15.46 -16.54
C SER A 106 -4.67 16.49 -17.64
N ALA A 107 -3.45 17.02 -17.73
CA ALA A 107 -3.05 17.96 -18.78
C ALA A 107 -3.17 17.38 -20.19
N VAL A 108 -2.93 16.06 -20.36
CA VAL A 108 -3.15 15.35 -21.63
C VAL A 108 -4.64 15.19 -21.96
N ARG A 109 -5.54 15.22 -20.97
CA ARG A 109 -6.99 15.04 -21.13
C ARG A 109 -7.74 16.36 -21.33
N VAL A 110 -7.12 17.50 -21.07
CA VAL A 110 -7.74 18.81 -21.33
C VAL A 110 -7.53 19.14 -22.81
N SER A 111 -8.62 19.25 -23.58
CA SER A 111 -8.54 19.70 -24.96
C SER A 111 -7.88 21.08 -25.02
N THR A 112 -7.17 21.38 -26.11
CA THR A 112 -6.50 22.68 -26.29
C THR A 112 -7.48 23.86 -26.10
N ALA A 113 -8.77 23.66 -26.43
CA ALA A 113 -9.84 24.62 -26.20
C ALA A 113 -10.17 24.80 -24.71
N ALA A 114 -10.30 23.72 -23.94
CA ALA A 114 -10.53 23.80 -22.51
C ALA A 114 -9.34 24.40 -21.75
N ARG A 115 -8.11 24.15 -22.19
CA ARG A 115 -6.90 24.77 -21.65
C ARG A 115 -6.87 26.28 -21.90
N LYS A 116 -7.19 26.73 -23.12
CA LYS A 116 -7.28 28.17 -23.45
C LYS A 116 -8.39 28.88 -22.68
N ALA A 117 -9.52 28.23 -22.45
CA ALA A 117 -10.62 28.77 -21.65
C ALA A 117 -10.20 28.98 -20.19
N LEU A 118 -9.48 28.01 -19.60
CA LEU A 118 -8.92 28.13 -18.26
C LEU A 118 -7.84 29.22 -18.16
N GLU A 119 -6.89 29.26 -19.11
CA GLU A 119 -5.84 30.31 -19.15
C GLU A 119 -6.46 31.71 -19.27
N ALA A 120 -7.50 31.88 -20.11
CA ALA A 120 -8.20 33.14 -20.26
C ALA A 120 -8.97 33.57 -19.00
N GLN A 121 -9.40 32.62 -18.16
CA GLN A 121 -10.09 32.91 -16.91
C GLN A 121 -9.10 33.27 -15.80
N MET A 122 -7.94 32.62 -15.74
CA MET A 122 -6.87 32.94 -14.79
C MET A 122 -6.23 34.31 -15.06
N LEU A 123 -6.09 34.72 -16.32
CA LEU A 123 -5.55 36.02 -16.70
C LEU A 123 -6.55 37.18 -16.55
N ARG A 124 -7.80 36.89 -16.20
CA ARG A 124 -8.86 37.89 -15.92
C ARG A 124 -9.15 38.06 -14.43
N ALA A 125 -8.59 37.21 -13.58
CA ALA A 125 -8.66 37.30 -12.13
C ALA A 125 -7.44 38.06 -11.59
#